data_AF-A0A023G1F8-F1
#
_entry.id   AF-A0A023G1F8-F1
#
_cell.length_a   1.000
_cell.length_b   1.000
_cell.length_c   1.000
_cell.angle_alpha   90.00
_cell.angle_beta   90.00
_cell.angle_gamma   90.00
#
_symmetry.space_group_name_H-M   'P 1'
#
loop_
_entity.id
_entity.type
_entity.pdbx_description
1 polymer ?
#
loop_
_entity_poly.entity_id
_entity_poly.type
_entity_poly.pdbx_seq_one_letter_code
_entity_poly.pdbx_strand_id
1 'polypeptide(L)'
;MLFVAAFIAGFGLCAAASINAKSVRNKSDKIYNNTLKAVQNNGTLRLLWYSHELENNLATCLISRFLQDEENGARRTLETNEKTPDQNTKSNITISLKRGPLYPTLKIEAKEGELSAHWSDEHSLEFATGNCFLLDALITSKKKPYCAVWGVNKSNSSCIRQAEHVCEPGRKVDLTQCAPVEKRKNSPTLLDIYTCEIVFL
;
A
#
# COMPACT_ATOMS: atom_id res chain seq x y z
N MET A 1 6.29 -58.11 -24.74
CA MET A 1 5.39 -57.62 -23.67
C MET A 1 6.16 -56.68 -22.72
N LEU A 2 6.66 -55.54 -23.22
CA LEU A 2 7.56 -54.64 -22.47
C LEU A 2 7.28 -53.15 -22.73
N PHE A 3 6.07 -52.80 -23.20
CA PHE A 3 5.72 -51.42 -23.56
C PHE A 3 4.58 -50.81 -22.72
N VAL A 4 4.03 -51.54 -21.75
CA VAL A 4 2.89 -51.07 -20.93
C VAL A 4 3.34 -50.42 -19.61
N ALA A 5 4.56 -50.69 -19.14
CA ALA A 5 5.06 -50.17 -17.86
C ALA A 5 5.51 -48.70 -17.91
N ALA A 6 5.81 -48.13 -19.10
CA ALA A 6 6.34 -46.77 -19.22
C ALA A 6 5.27 -45.67 -19.19
N PHE A 7 3.99 -46.00 -19.41
CA PHE A 7 2.92 -44.99 -19.45
C PHE A 7 2.36 -44.59 -18.08
N ILE A 8 2.60 -45.37 -17.03
CA ILE A 8 2.05 -45.09 -15.68
C ILE A 8 2.95 -44.10 -14.91
N ALA A 9 4.22 -43.94 -15.28
CA ALA A 9 5.12 -42.97 -14.65
C ALA A 9 4.97 -41.51 -15.17
N GLY A 10 4.29 -41.30 -16.31
CA GLY A 10 4.20 -39.99 -16.97
C GLY A 10 3.07 -39.06 -16.49
N PHE A 11 2.01 -39.61 -15.89
CA PHE A 11 0.82 -38.82 -15.52
C PHE A 11 0.77 -38.39 -14.04
N GLY A 12 1.69 -38.86 -13.21
CA GLY A 12 1.73 -38.51 -11.77
C GLY A 12 2.22 -37.08 -11.47
N LEU A 13 2.94 -36.44 -12.40
CA LEU A 13 3.57 -35.14 -12.16
C LEU A 13 2.68 -33.92 -12.50
N CYS A 14 1.61 -34.09 -13.27
CA CYS A 14 0.75 -32.96 -13.66
C CYS A 14 -0.27 -32.54 -12.60
N ALA A 15 -0.59 -33.40 -11.62
CA ALA A 15 -1.58 -33.06 -10.58
C ALA A 15 -1.03 -32.08 -9.53
N ALA A 16 0.25 -32.19 -9.17
CA ALA A 16 0.87 -31.38 -8.13
C ALA A 16 1.05 -29.89 -8.50
N ALA A 17 1.20 -29.57 -9.79
CA ALA A 17 1.35 -28.19 -10.25
C ALA A 17 0.07 -27.34 -10.05
N SER A 18 -1.11 -27.97 -10.13
CA SER A 18 -2.41 -27.28 -10.05
C SER A 18 -2.73 -26.74 -8.65
N ILE A 19 -2.35 -27.48 -7.60
CA ILE A 19 -2.61 -27.10 -6.20
C ILE A 19 -1.78 -25.88 -5.82
N ASN A 20 -0.50 -25.85 -6.25
CA ASN A 20 0.40 -24.73 -5.99
C ASN A 20 -0.04 -23.45 -6.70
N ALA A 21 -0.45 -23.54 -7.97
CA ALA A 21 -0.94 -22.38 -8.73
C ALA A 21 -2.20 -21.75 -8.09
N LYS A 22 -3.13 -22.58 -7.61
CA LYS A 22 -4.35 -22.10 -6.93
C LYS A 22 -4.02 -21.42 -5.60
N SER A 23 -3.09 -21.98 -4.81
CA SER A 23 -2.65 -21.40 -3.54
C SER A 23 -1.97 -20.04 -3.72
N VAL A 24 -1.07 -19.93 -4.71
CA VAL A 24 -0.37 -18.67 -5.04
C VAL A 24 -1.37 -17.60 -5.49
N ARG A 25 -2.30 -17.95 -6.39
CA ARG A 25 -3.33 -17.02 -6.85
C ARG A 25 -4.22 -16.54 -5.70
N ASN A 26 -4.65 -17.43 -4.81
CA ASN A 26 -5.44 -17.07 -3.63
C ASN A 26 -4.69 -16.09 -2.71
N LYS A 27 -3.37 -16.26 -2.56
CA LYS A 27 -2.53 -15.32 -1.79
C LYS A 27 -2.46 -13.95 -2.49
N SER A 28 -2.22 -13.93 -3.80
CA SER A 28 -2.17 -12.68 -4.59
C SER A 28 -3.50 -11.91 -4.51
N ASP A 29 -4.63 -12.58 -4.71
CA ASP A 29 -5.97 -11.97 -4.62
C ASP A 29 -6.26 -11.44 -3.21
N LYS A 30 -5.80 -12.13 -2.16
CA LYS A 30 -5.93 -11.67 -0.78
C LYS A 30 -5.11 -10.40 -0.53
N ILE A 31 -3.87 -10.33 -1.02
CA ILE A 31 -3.04 -9.12 -0.92
C ILE A 31 -3.74 -7.98 -1.65
N TYR A 32 -4.19 -8.20 -2.88
CA TYR A 32 -4.90 -7.21 -3.69
C TYR A 32 -6.10 -6.62 -2.95
N ASN A 33 -7.01 -7.47 -2.45
CA ASN A 33 -8.23 -7.02 -1.77
C ASN A 33 -7.93 -6.27 -0.47
N ASN A 34 -6.88 -6.69 0.26
CA ASN A 34 -6.46 -6.02 1.48
C ASN A 34 -5.82 -4.66 1.19
N THR A 35 -4.98 -4.58 0.16
CA THR A 35 -4.40 -3.31 -0.29
C THR A 35 -5.49 -2.36 -0.75
N LEU A 36 -6.46 -2.83 -1.54
CA LEU A 36 -7.60 -2.02 -1.99
C LEU A 36 -8.33 -1.39 -0.80
N LYS A 37 -8.66 -2.19 0.22
CA LYS A 37 -9.25 -1.69 1.47
C LYS A 37 -8.36 -0.67 2.19
N ALA A 38 -7.04 -0.87 2.20
CA ALA A 38 -6.12 0.04 2.85
C ALA A 38 -6.02 1.39 2.11
N VAL A 39 -5.96 1.38 0.78
CA VAL A 39 -5.85 2.61 -0.03
C VAL A 39 -7.18 3.37 -0.12
N GLN A 40 -8.31 2.68 -0.04
CA GLN A 40 -9.66 3.28 0.05
C GLN A 40 -10.03 3.70 1.48
N ASN A 41 -9.21 3.38 2.48
CA ASN A 41 -9.48 3.79 3.85
C ASN A 41 -9.46 5.32 3.97
N ASN A 42 -10.54 5.88 4.54
CA ASN A 42 -10.75 7.31 4.72
C ASN A 42 -9.71 7.95 5.67
N GLY A 43 -9.03 7.14 6.49
CA GLY A 43 -7.94 7.56 7.36
C GLY A 43 -6.69 8.00 6.60
N THR A 44 -5.86 8.80 7.25
CA THR A 44 -4.57 9.23 6.70
C THR A 44 -3.59 8.06 6.72
N LEU A 45 -3.14 7.64 5.53
CA LEU A 45 -2.02 6.71 5.41
C LEU A 45 -0.72 7.45 5.72
N ARG A 46 0.18 6.78 6.42
CA ARG A 46 1.51 7.29 6.76
C ARG A 46 2.56 6.28 6.36
N LEU A 47 3.75 6.76 6.02
CA LEU A 47 4.94 5.92 5.99
C LEU A 47 5.26 5.46 7.42
N LEU A 48 5.38 4.15 7.62
CA LEU A 48 5.58 3.55 8.94
C LEU A 48 6.96 2.89 9.09
N TRP A 49 7.54 2.42 7.99
CA TRP A 49 8.83 1.74 7.96
C TRP A 49 9.41 1.78 6.54
N TYR A 50 10.73 1.83 6.40
CA TYR A 50 11.42 1.73 5.12
C TYR A 50 12.82 1.10 5.25
N SER A 51 13.29 0.44 4.18
CA SER A 51 14.65 -0.08 4.08
C SER A 51 15.68 1.05 4.05
N HIS A 52 16.84 0.87 4.69
CA HIS A 52 17.86 1.93 4.85
C HIS A 52 18.30 2.59 3.53
N GLU A 53 18.35 1.84 2.44
CA GLU A 53 18.73 2.37 1.13
C GLU A 53 17.80 3.48 0.62
N LEU A 54 16.55 3.51 1.11
CA LEU A 54 15.57 4.52 0.71
C LEU A 54 15.79 5.86 1.42
N GLU A 55 16.62 5.92 2.46
CA GLU A 55 16.75 7.09 3.36
C GLU A 55 17.11 8.40 2.63
N ASN A 56 17.95 8.33 1.61
CA ASN A 56 18.39 9.52 0.87
C ASN A 56 17.37 10.05 -0.14
N ASN A 57 16.36 9.25 -0.49
CA ASN A 57 15.38 9.56 -1.55
C ASN A 57 13.94 9.61 -1.02
N LEU A 58 13.75 9.44 0.29
CA LEU A 58 12.44 9.27 0.91
C LEU A 58 12.29 10.22 2.10
N ALA A 59 11.37 11.18 1.97
CA ALA A 59 10.98 12.00 3.13
C ALA A 59 10.38 11.11 4.23
N THR A 60 10.82 11.30 5.47
CA THR A 60 10.44 10.42 6.59
C THR A 60 9.00 10.67 7.05
N CYS A 61 8.51 11.91 6.92
CA CYS A 61 7.17 12.31 7.34
C CYS A 61 6.13 12.34 6.21
N LEU A 62 6.17 11.33 5.33
CA LEU A 62 5.18 11.22 4.26
C LEU A 62 3.82 10.77 4.78
N ILE A 63 2.79 11.48 4.33
CA ILE A 63 1.39 11.16 4.58
C ILE A 63 0.60 11.17 3.27
N SER A 64 -0.51 10.46 3.27
CA SER A 64 -1.45 10.43 2.17
C SER A 64 -2.88 10.51 2.67
N ARG A 65 -3.63 11.53 2.25
CA ARG A 65 -5.02 11.76 2.68
C ARG A 65 -5.98 11.28 1.61
N PHE A 66 -7.03 10.56 2.03
CA PHE A 66 -8.04 10.04 1.12
C PHE A 66 -8.83 11.17 0.45
N LEU A 67 -9.07 11.10 -0.86
CA LEU A 67 -9.93 12.05 -1.57
C LEU A 67 -11.21 11.37 -2.06
N GLN A 68 -11.07 10.25 -2.76
CA GLN A 68 -12.18 9.55 -3.41
C GLN A 68 -11.81 8.09 -3.71
N ASP A 69 -12.81 7.22 -3.72
CA ASP A 69 -12.66 5.84 -4.19
C ASP A 69 -12.50 5.79 -5.71
N GLU A 70 -11.70 4.84 -6.18
CA GLU A 70 -11.61 4.43 -7.57
C GLU A 70 -11.88 2.93 -7.66
N GLU A 71 -12.38 2.44 -8.80
CA GLU A 71 -12.79 1.03 -8.96
C GLU A 71 -11.70 0.04 -8.51
N ASN A 72 -10.45 0.32 -8.93
CA ASN A 72 -9.29 -0.51 -8.64
C ASN A 72 -8.25 0.25 -7.80
N GLY A 73 -8.66 1.19 -6.95
CA GLY A 73 -7.72 2.04 -6.24
C GLY A 73 -8.35 3.16 -5.44
N ALA A 74 -7.65 4.29 -5.35
CA ALA A 74 -8.16 5.51 -4.73
C ALA A 74 -7.45 6.76 -5.24
N ARG A 75 -8.16 7.88 -5.29
CA ARG A 75 -7.55 9.22 -5.33
C ARG A 75 -7.18 9.64 -3.92
N ARG A 76 -5.95 10.11 -3.75
CA ARG A 76 -5.41 10.57 -2.48
C ARG A 76 -4.52 11.79 -2.68
N THR A 77 -4.04 12.36 -1.60
CA THR A 77 -2.89 13.28 -1.62
C THR A 77 -1.60 12.52 -1.31
N LEU A 78 -0.46 13.09 -1.66
CA LEU A 78 0.85 12.73 -1.15
C LEU A 78 1.51 14.01 -0.64
N GLU A 79 1.85 14.03 0.65
CA GLU A 79 2.29 15.23 1.35
C GLU A 79 3.49 14.90 2.26
N THR A 80 4.46 15.82 2.34
CA THR A 80 5.44 15.82 3.43
C THR A 80 4.87 16.61 4.61
N ASN A 81 4.91 16.04 5.81
CA ASN A 81 4.27 16.57 7.01
C ASN A 81 5.27 16.72 8.17
N GLU A 82 6.36 17.47 7.90
CA GLU A 82 7.41 17.80 8.86
C GLU A 82 6.98 18.95 9.79
N LYS A 83 7.56 19.03 10.99
CA LYS A 83 7.23 20.09 11.98
C LYS A 83 7.74 21.46 11.57
N THR A 84 8.92 21.50 10.96
CA THR A 84 9.58 22.69 10.42
C THR A 84 9.74 22.46 8.93
N PRO A 85 8.77 22.89 8.12
CA PRO A 85 8.78 22.55 6.71
C PRO A 85 9.85 23.38 5.99
N ASP A 86 10.91 22.74 5.54
CA ASP A 86 11.84 23.36 4.59
C ASP A 86 11.18 23.46 3.20
N GLN A 87 10.36 22.46 2.83
CA GLN A 87 9.52 22.46 1.63
C GLN A 87 8.26 21.61 1.85
N ASN A 88 7.08 22.24 1.90
CA ASN A 88 5.81 21.52 1.91
C ASN A 88 5.47 21.08 0.48
N THR A 89 5.75 19.83 0.15
CA THR A 89 5.24 19.22 -1.09
C THR A 89 3.85 18.65 -0.83
N LYS A 90 2.91 18.97 -1.71
CA LYS A 90 1.56 18.42 -1.71
C LYS A 90 1.10 18.20 -3.14
N SER A 91 0.84 16.94 -3.47
CA SER A 91 0.35 16.55 -4.79
C SER A 91 -0.90 15.70 -4.67
N ASN A 92 -1.87 15.91 -5.56
CA ASN A 92 -2.98 14.99 -5.73
C ASN A 92 -2.47 13.81 -6.56
N ILE A 93 -2.71 12.60 -6.07
CA ILE A 93 -2.26 11.35 -6.69
C ILE A 93 -3.43 10.40 -6.89
N THR A 94 -3.30 9.54 -7.89
CA THR A 94 -4.12 8.35 -8.07
C THR A 94 -3.26 7.14 -7.73
N ILE A 95 -3.77 6.27 -6.87
CA ILE A 95 -3.17 4.96 -6.58
C ILE A 95 -4.01 3.93 -7.31
N SER A 96 -3.39 3.21 -8.25
CA SER A 96 -4.04 2.19 -9.07
C SER A 96 -3.47 0.82 -8.75
N LEU A 97 -4.33 -0.18 -8.57
CA LEU A 97 -3.95 -1.56 -8.30
C LEU A 97 -4.24 -2.44 -9.51
N LYS A 98 -3.32 -3.37 -9.78
CA LYS A 98 -3.47 -4.38 -10.82
C LYS A 98 -3.25 -5.76 -10.24
N ARG A 99 -4.09 -6.70 -10.65
CA ARG A 99 -3.91 -8.11 -10.28
C ARG A 99 -2.76 -8.70 -11.06
N GLY A 100 -1.90 -9.46 -10.38
CA GLY A 100 -0.83 -10.23 -10.99
C GLY A 100 -0.88 -11.70 -10.56
N PRO A 101 -0.31 -12.61 -11.37
CA PRO A 101 -0.38 -14.05 -11.09
C PRO A 101 0.40 -14.45 -9.84
N LEU A 102 1.51 -13.76 -9.54
CA LEU A 102 2.36 -14.01 -8.37
C LEU A 102 2.11 -12.98 -7.26
N TYR A 103 2.18 -11.70 -7.62
CA TYR A 103 1.93 -10.58 -6.73
C TYR A 103 1.09 -9.54 -7.45
N PRO A 104 0.13 -8.89 -6.77
CA PRO A 104 -0.51 -7.71 -7.32
C PRO A 104 0.48 -6.54 -7.32
N THR A 105 0.22 -5.57 -8.17
CA THR A 105 1.05 -4.38 -8.31
C THR A 105 0.25 -3.11 -8.00
N LEU A 106 0.99 -2.06 -7.65
CA LEU A 106 0.49 -0.75 -7.33
C LEU A 106 1.28 0.28 -8.14
N LYS A 107 0.57 1.23 -8.76
CA LYS A 107 1.16 2.38 -9.44
C LYS A 107 0.61 3.67 -8.82
N ILE A 108 1.49 4.66 -8.63
CA ILE A 108 1.11 5.99 -8.14
C ILE A 108 1.31 6.99 -9.27
N GLU A 109 0.30 7.79 -9.57
CA GLU A 109 0.36 8.80 -10.62
C GLU A 109 -0.02 10.16 -10.05
N ALA A 110 0.83 11.17 -10.24
CA ALA A 110 0.44 12.54 -9.93
C ALA A 110 -0.59 13.02 -10.95
N LYS A 111 -1.61 13.75 -10.45
CA LYS A 111 -2.55 14.45 -11.34
C LYS A 111 -1.84 15.57 -12.10
N GLU A 112 -0.91 16.24 -11.44
CA GLU A 112 -0.17 17.40 -11.94
C GLU A 112 1.29 17.34 -11.44
N GLY A 113 2.24 17.71 -12.29
CA GLY A 113 3.67 17.67 -11.98
C GLY A 113 4.26 16.26 -11.97
N GLU A 114 5.52 16.17 -11.58
CA GLU A 114 6.22 14.89 -11.41
C GLU A 114 6.30 14.53 -9.93
N LEU A 115 6.16 13.24 -9.63
CA LEU A 115 6.52 12.72 -8.32
C LEU A 115 8.04 12.62 -8.22
N SER A 116 8.57 12.66 -7.00
CA SER A 116 9.98 12.34 -6.80
C SER A 116 10.30 10.95 -7.35
N ALA A 117 11.55 10.77 -7.79
CA ALA A 117 12.00 9.57 -8.50
C ALA A 117 11.50 8.28 -7.83
N HIS A 118 11.09 7.33 -8.67
CA HIS A 118 10.61 5.97 -8.32
C HIS A 118 9.20 5.83 -7.78
N TRP A 119 8.50 6.89 -7.36
CA TRP A 119 7.10 6.71 -6.95
C TRP A 119 6.15 6.36 -8.09
N SER A 120 6.46 6.87 -9.29
CA SER A 120 5.65 6.64 -10.50
C SER A 120 5.85 5.24 -11.11
N ASP A 121 6.85 4.49 -10.63
CA ASP A 121 7.11 3.13 -11.08
C ASP A 121 6.00 2.18 -10.62
N GLU A 122 5.89 1.02 -11.29
CA GLU A 122 4.98 -0.03 -10.87
C GLU A 122 5.64 -0.90 -9.80
N HIS A 123 5.05 -0.92 -8.60
CA HIS A 123 5.59 -1.56 -7.41
C HIS A 123 4.87 -2.87 -7.11
N SER A 124 5.60 -3.91 -6.74
CA SER A 124 5.00 -5.18 -6.30
C SER A 124 4.53 -5.09 -4.85
N LEU A 125 3.42 -5.76 -4.54
CA LEU A 125 2.86 -5.82 -3.19
C LEU A 125 3.18 -7.17 -2.55
N GLU A 126 4.00 -7.13 -1.51
CA GLU A 126 4.46 -8.33 -0.80
C GLU A 126 3.47 -8.80 0.26
N PHE A 127 2.77 -7.86 0.90
CA PHE A 127 1.84 -8.16 1.99
C PHE A 127 0.87 -7.01 2.24
N ALA A 128 -0.35 -7.33 2.68
CA ALA A 128 -1.31 -6.31 3.09
C ALA A 128 -2.33 -6.82 4.11
N THR A 129 -2.83 -5.87 4.89
CA THR A 129 -4.06 -5.95 5.69
C THR A 129 -4.98 -4.82 5.27
N GLY A 130 -6.24 -4.80 5.74
CA GLY A 130 -7.14 -3.67 5.44
C GLY A 130 -6.70 -2.30 5.98
N ASN A 131 -5.60 -2.21 6.74
CA ASN A 131 -5.10 -0.98 7.36
C ASN A 131 -3.64 -0.66 7.02
N CYS A 132 -2.92 -1.56 6.35
CA CYS A 132 -1.53 -1.34 5.96
C CYS A 132 -1.15 -2.23 4.78
N PHE A 133 -0.15 -1.81 4.01
CA PHE A 133 0.46 -2.60 2.95
C PHE A 133 1.97 -2.41 2.93
N LEU A 134 2.64 -3.45 2.43
CA LEU A 134 4.09 -3.54 2.23
C LEU A 134 4.34 -3.55 0.73
N LEU A 135 5.03 -2.53 0.24
CA LEU A 135 5.45 -2.45 -1.15
C LEU A 135 6.94 -2.78 -1.27
N ASP A 136 7.30 -3.45 -2.37
CA ASP A 136 8.65 -3.42 -2.92
C ASP A 136 8.84 -2.07 -3.63
N ALA A 137 9.71 -1.24 -3.08
CA ALA A 137 9.87 0.17 -3.48
C ALA A 137 10.94 0.36 -4.55
N LEU A 138 11.84 -0.62 -4.74
CA LEU A 138 12.89 -0.57 -5.75
C LEU A 138 13.12 -1.97 -6.32
N ILE A 139 12.85 -2.11 -7.61
CA ILE A 139 13.10 -3.35 -8.35
C ILE A 139 14.61 -3.58 -8.41
N THR A 140 15.10 -4.56 -7.65
CA THR A 140 16.51 -4.94 -7.63
C THR A 140 16.68 -6.44 -7.84
N SER A 141 17.85 -6.86 -8.33
CA SER A 141 18.22 -8.28 -8.45
C SER A 141 18.66 -8.91 -7.12
N LYS A 142 18.46 -8.20 -6.00
CA LYS A 142 18.88 -8.66 -4.67
C LYS A 142 18.01 -9.81 -4.17
N LYS A 143 18.56 -10.57 -3.24
CA LYS A 143 17.85 -11.68 -2.58
C LYS A 143 16.67 -11.19 -1.74
N LYS A 144 16.78 -10.00 -1.14
CA LYS A 144 15.67 -9.30 -0.47
C LYS A 144 15.44 -7.94 -1.13
N PRO A 145 14.18 -7.52 -1.33
CA PRO A 145 13.86 -6.22 -1.88
C PRO A 145 14.04 -5.09 -0.87
N TYR A 146 14.13 -3.87 -1.39
CA TYR A 146 14.00 -2.65 -0.58
C TYR A 146 12.53 -2.30 -0.47
N CYS A 147 12.00 -2.22 0.75
CA CYS A 147 10.57 -2.08 0.94
C CYS A 147 10.19 -0.79 1.67
N ALA A 148 8.92 -0.43 1.54
CA ALA A 148 8.28 0.58 2.36
C ALA A 148 6.92 0.07 2.88
N VAL A 149 6.58 0.45 4.10
CA VAL A 149 5.30 0.13 4.75
C VAL A 149 4.46 1.38 4.88
N TRP A 150 3.22 1.32 4.41
CA TRP A 150 2.22 2.36 4.58
C TRP A 150 1.04 1.87 5.41
N GLY A 151 0.45 2.73 6.23
CA GLY A 151 -0.77 2.38 6.98
C GLY A 151 -1.37 3.51 7.80
N VAL A 152 -2.58 3.31 8.34
CA VAL A 152 -3.39 4.37 8.97
C VAL A 152 -2.98 4.75 10.40
N ASN A 153 -2.43 3.83 11.20
CA ASN A 153 -1.71 4.09 12.46
C ASN A 153 -1.37 2.77 13.15
N LYS A 154 -0.21 2.72 13.82
CA LYS A 154 0.33 1.74 14.81
C LYS A 154 1.77 1.39 14.46
N SER A 155 2.69 1.66 15.38
CA SER A 155 4.13 1.30 15.31
C SER A 155 4.42 -0.21 15.33
N ASN A 156 3.37 -1.03 15.42
CA ASN A 156 3.45 -2.48 15.55
C ASN A 156 2.43 -3.19 14.65
N SER A 157 2.34 -2.75 13.39
CA SER A 157 1.49 -3.40 12.40
C SER A 157 2.11 -4.74 11.96
N SER A 158 1.27 -5.70 11.58
CA SER A 158 1.72 -6.95 10.95
C SER A 158 2.54 -6.71 9.68
N CYS A 159 2.31 -5.59 8.98
CA CYS A 159 3.10 -5.21 7.82
C CYS A 159 4.56 -4.89 8.18
N ILE A 160 4.82 -4.23 9.31
CA ILE A 160 6.19 -3.96 9.77
C ILE A 160 6.90 -5.27 10.12
N ARG A 161 6.25 -6.17 10.86
CA ARG A 161 6.81 -7.50 11.18
C ARG A 161 7.12 -8.31 9.93
N GLN A 162 6.26 -8.19 8.90
CA GLN A 162 6.50 -8.84 7.63
C GLN A 162 7.69 -8.22 6.90
N ALA A 163 7.81 -6.89 6.90
CA ALA A 163 8.93 -6.17 6.30
C ALA A 163 10.27 -6.60 6.91
N GLU A 164 10.35 -6.66 8.25
CA GLU A 164 11.55 -7.12 8.99
C GLU A 164 11.97 -8.55 8.61
N HIS A 165 11.03 -9.39 8.15
CA HIS A 165 11.32 -10.75 7.71
C HIS A 165 11.77 -10.82 6.24
N VAL A 166 11.03 -10.18 5.32
CA VAL A 166 11.20 -10.39 3.86
C VAL A 166 12.06 -9.36 3.17
N CYS A 167 12.25 -8.17 3.75
CA CYS A 167 12.96 -7.06 3.13
C CYS A 167 14.40 -6.92 3.64
N GLU A 168 15.20 -6.14 2.92
CA GLU A 168 16.49 -5.66 3.41
C GLU A 168 16.32 -4.84 4.69
N PRO A 169 17.35 -4.77 5.57
CA PRO A 169 17.27 -4.03 6.82
C PRO A 169 16.73 -2.60 6.64
N GLY A 170 16.00 -2.14 7.64
CA GLY A 170 15.34 -0.84 7.61
C GLY A 170 14.91 -0.40 8.99
N ARG A 171 14.25 0.75 9.05
CA ARG A 171 13.86 1.39 10.31
C ARG A 171 12.40 1.80 10.32
N LYS A 172 11.83 1.81 11.52
CA LYS A 172 10.51 2.39 11.78
C LYS A 172 10.62 3.91 11.70
N VAL A 173 9.60 4.54 11.13
CA VAL A 173 9.46 5.99 11.12
C VAL A 173 9.12 6.45 12.53
N ASP A 174 9.91 7.39 13.06
CA ASP A 174 9.57 8.09 14.31
C ASP A 174 8.52 9.18 14.03
N LEU A 175 7.25 8.78 14.10
CA LEU A 175 6.12 9.67 13.87
C LEU A 175 6.03 10.83 14.88
N THR A 176 6.78 10.79 15.99
CA THR A 176 6.82 11.89 16.96
C THR A 176 7.58 13.10 16.42
N GLN A 177 8.41 12.91 15.40
CA GLN A 177 9.15 13.97 14.71
C GLN A 177 8.29 14.66 13.64
N CYS A 178 7.18 14.05 13.23
CA CYS A 178 6.26 14.60 12.25
C CYS A 178 5.23 15.56 12.89
N ALA A 179 4.67 16.45 12.09
CA ALA A 179 3.58 17.31 12.53
C ALA A 179 2.33 16.47 12.88
N PRO A 180 1.51 16.90 13.86
CA PRO A 180 0.27 16.20 14.18
C PRO A 180 -0.68 16.23 12.98
N VAL A 181 -1.21 15.06 12.60
CA VAL A 181 -2.23 14.98 11.55
C VAL A 181 -3.57 15.38 12.14
N GLU A 182 -4.11 16.51 11.68
CA GLU A 182 -5.47 16.92 12.02
C GLU A 182 -6.46 15.80 11.64
N LYS A 183 -7.32 15.43 12.60
CA LYS A 183 -8.46 14.56 12.33
C LYS A 183 -9.43 15.33 11.44
N ARG A 184 -9.93 14.72 10.37
CA ARG A 184 -11.06 15.30 9.63
C ARG A 184 -12.19 15.54 10.63
N LYS A 185 -12.62 16.80 10.79
CA LYS A 185 -13.94 17.10 11.33
C LYS A 185 -14.92 16.41 10.38
N ASN A 186 -15.81 15.57 10.92
CA ASN A 186 -16.86 14.94 10.13
C ASN A 186 -17.56 16.03 9.30
N SER A 187 -17.77 15.78 8.02
CA SER A 187 -18.72 16.57 7.21
C SER A 187 -20.02 16.69 8.02
N PRO A 188 -20.64 17.88 8.09
CA PRO A 188 -21.93 18.02 8.77
C PRO A 188 -22.89 17.02 8.12
N THR A 189 -23.41 16.12 8.94
CA THR A 189 -24.49 15.22 8.56
C THR A 189 -25.71 16.07 8.22
N LEU A 190 -26.48 15.68 7.21
CA LEU A 190 -27.73 16.32 6.76
C LEU A 190 -28.79 16.57 7.85
N LEU A 191 -28.56 16.14 9.10
CA LEU A 191 -29.36 16.53 10.26
C LEU A 191 -29.05 17.94 10.81
N ASP A 192 -27.91 18.55 10.48
CA ASP A 192 -27.56 19.90 10.96
C ASP A 192 -28.20 21.03 10.13
N ILE A 193 -28.90 20.70 9.04
CA ILE A 193 -29.56 21.67 8.16
C ILE A 193 -30.99 22.02 8.65
N TYR A 194 -31.60 21.20 9.51
CA TYR A 194 -33.01 21.35 9.90
C TYR A 194 -33.26 22.10 11.23
N THR A 195 -32.27 22.72 11.85
CA THR A 195 -32.49 23.54 13.08
C THR A 195 -32.43 25.05 12.87
N CYS A 196 -32.34 25.54 11.63
CA CYS A 196 -32.49 26.96 11.33
C CYS A 196 -33.81 27.21 10.59
N GLU A 197 -34.93 27.16 11.32
CA GLU A 197 -36.15 27.96 11.06
C GLU A 197 -37.25 27.57 12.06
N ILE A 198 -37.21 28.13 13.26
CA ILE A 198 -38.43 28.59 13.96
C ILE A 198 -38.07 29.87 14.71
N VAL A 199 -38.08 30.99 13.99
CA VAL A 199 -38.41 32.29 14.57
C VAL A 199 -39.46 32.89 13.65
N PHE A 200 -40.73 32.73 13.98
CA PHE A 200 -41.77 33.68 13.58
C PHE A 200 -42.91 33.65 14.59
N LEU A 201 -43.11 34.84 15.19
CA LEU A 201 -44.22 35.36 16.00
C LEU A 201 -44.31 34.93 17.47
#